data_AF-A0A7R9WKF0-F1
#
_entry.id   AF-A0A7R9WKF0-F1
#
_cell.length_a   1.000
_cell.length_b   1.000
_cell.length_c   1.000
_cell.angle_alpha   90.00
_cell.angle_beta   90.00
_cell.angle_gamma   90.00
#
_symmetry.space_group_name_H-M   'P 1'
#
loop_
_entity.id
_entity.type
_entity.pdbx_description
1 polymer ?
#
loop_
_entity_poly.entity_id
_entity_poly.type
_entity_poly.pdbx_seq_one_letter_code
_entity_poly.pdbx_strand_id
1 'polypeptide(L)'
;LGDGSRWGTEFVATLAETAKNDRPSHSSSEQQQRHREVMRRRTLAAAANSLTALQGSDPGLCASLCEDGWVGREETLAALVEDVRDAEARPYDAREATRCLNVILGASDVPRRRALDLGLLTSAATLSRAVGRCQNPRLGEEADRLLSLLEQSNAPKTRA
;
A
#
# COMPACT_ATOMS: atom_id res chain seq x y z
N LEU A 1 -1.45 -27.98 -9.91
CA LEU A 1 -0.90 -26.96 -8.99
C LEU A 1 -0.07 -26.00 -9.83
N GLY A 2 -0.75 -24.99 -10.37
CA GLY A 2 -0.16 -23.99 -11.26
C GLY A 2 0.55 -22.92 -10.45
N ASP A 3 1.73 -22.55 -10.91
CA ASP A 3 2.72 -21.73 -10.22
C ASP A 3 2.23 -20.29 -9.98
N GLY A 4 1.64 -20.04 -8.80
CA GLY A 4 1.21 -18.71 -8.35
C GLY A 4 2.36 -17.72 -8.15
N SER A 5 3.60 -18.20 -8.18
CA SER A 5 4.83 -17.42 -8.05
C SER A 5 5.05 -16.48 -9.25
N ARG A 6 4.58 -16.87 -10.43
CA ARG A 6 4.87 -16.19 -11.70
C ARG A 6 4.17 -14.82 -11.82
N TRP A 7 2.96 -14.69 -11.28
CA TRP A 7 2.21 -13.44 -11.27
C TRP A 7 2.75 -12.43 -10.26
N GLY A 8 3.25 -12.91 -9.11
CA GLY A 8 3.87 -12.07 -8.09
C GLY A 8 5.18 -11.44 -8.59
N THR A 9 6.00 -12.23 -9.31
CA THR A 9 7.24 -11.71 -9.92
C THR A 9 6.98 -10.73 -11.05
N GLU A 10 5.96 -10.93 -11.88
CA GLU A 10 5.63 -9.98 -12.95
C GLU A 10 5.06 -8.66 -12.41
N PHE A 11 4.28 -8.71 -11.32
CA PHE A 11 3.78 -7.50 -10.64
C PHE A 11 4.93 -6.70 -10.01
N VAL A 12 5.82 -7.36 -9.26
CA VAL A 12 7.00 -6.73 -8.65
C VAL A 12 8.01 -6.27 -9.71
N ALA A 13 8.20 -7.04 -10.79
CA ALA A 13 9.03 -6.63 -11.92
C ALA A 13 8.43 -5.41 -12.64
N THR A 14 7.11 -5.33 -12.80
CA THR A 14 6.46 -4.13 -13.35
C THR A 14 6.70 -2.89 -12.46
N LEU A 15 6.71 -3.07 -11.13
CA LEU A 15 7.08 -2.02 -10.18
C LEU A 15 8.58 -1.64 -10.25
N ALA A 16 9.47 -2.59 -10.49
CA ALA A 16 10.92 -2.37 -10.54
C ALA A 16 11.43 -1.87 -11.91
N GLU A 17 10.80 -2.29 -13.01
CA GLU A 17 11.22 -2.02 -14.39
C GLU A 17 10.78 -0.63 -14.88
N THR A 18 9.75 -0.06 -14.25
CA THR A 18 9.39 1.36 -14.42
C THR A 18 10.47 2.33 -13.91
N ALA A 19 11.50 1.85 -13.22
CA ALA A 19 12.61 2.65 -12.71
C ALA A 19 13.88 2.68 -13.60
N LYS A 20 13.99 1.88 -14.68
CA LYS A 20 15.31 1.63 -15.32
C LYS A 20 15.47 1.87 -16.83
N ASN A 21 14.46 2.34 -17.56
CA ASN A 21 14.63 2.58 -19.01
C ASN A 21 14.79 4.06 -19.37
N ASP A 22 16.06 4.46 -19.48
CA ASP A 22 16.53 5.75 -19.98
C ASP A 22 16.93 5.63 -21.47
N ARG A 23 16.13 6.24 -22.36
CA ARG A 23 16.60 6.78 -23.64
C ARG A 23 15.86 8.09 -23.91
N PRO A 24 16.57 9.23 -24.00
CA PRO A 24 15.92 10.53 -24.01
C PRO A 24 15.48 10.90 -25.44
N SER A 25 14.18 10.78 -25.69
CA SER A 25 13.46 11.66 -26.63
C SER A 25 12.50 12.50 -25.79
N HIS A 26 12.78 13.79 -25.65
CA HIS A 26 12.17 14.66 -24.63
C HIS A 26 10.63 14.78 -24.70
N SER A 27 10.00 14.49 -25.85
CA SER A 27 8.54 14.42 -25.96
C SER A 27 7.95 13.04 -25.60
N SER A 28 8.74 11.97 -25.69
CA SER A 28 8.32 10.61 -25.34
C SER A 28 8.38 10.37 -23.83
N SER A 29 9.33 10.99 -23.12
CA SER A 29 9.52 10.76 -21.69
C SER A 29 8.35 11.29 -20.84
N GLU A 30 7.82 12.49 -21.14
CA GLU A 30 6.67 13.04 -20.41
C GLU A 30 5.39 12.23 -20.64
N GLN A 31 5.15 11.80 -21.87
CA GLN A 31 3.99 10.97 -22.20
C GLN A 31 4.11 9.58 -21.54
N GLN A 32 5.30 8.98 -21.53
CA GLN A 32 5.56 7.73 -20.83
C GLN A 32 5.38 7.89 -19.31
N GLN A 33 5.84 9.00 -18.73
CA GLN A 33 5.67 9.27 -17.31
C GLN A 33 4.19 9.39 -16.94
N ARG A 34 3.41 10.18 -17.69
CA ARG A 34 1.95 10.28 -17.47
C ARG A 34 1.27 8.94 -17.61
N HIS A 35 1.67 8.13 -18.59
CA HIS A 35 1.14 6.78 -18.74
C HIS A 35 1.46 5.90 -17.53
N ARG A 36 2.70 5.92 -17.04
CA ARG A 36 3.13 5.18 -15.83
C ARG A 36 2.34 5.61 -14.60
N GLU A 37 2.11 6.91 -14.41
CA GLU A 37 1.30 7.44 -13.31
C GLU A 37 -0.15 6.95 -13.37
N VAL A 38 -0.78 7.01 -14.56
CA VAL A 38 -2.15 6.51 -14.76
C VAL A 38 -2.23 5.01 -14.49
N MET A 39 -1.26 4.24 -14.98
CA MET A 39 -1.21 2.80 -14.75
C MET A 39 -1.00 2.48 -13.27
N ARG A 40 -0.06 3.15 -12.59
CA ARG A 40 0.17 3.00 -11.15
C ARG A 40 -1.10 3.26 -10.35
N ARG A 41 -1.79 4.38 -10.62
CA ARG A 41 -3.05 4.72 -9.94
C ARG A 41 -4.12 3.64 -10.14
N ARG A 42 -4.30 3.18 -11.37
CA ARG A 42 -5.28 2.12 -11.69
C ARG A 42 -4.94 0.82 -11.00
N THR A 43 -3.67 0.45 -10.98
CA THR A 43 -3.17 -0.75 -10.31
C THR A 43 -3.38 -0.67 -8.80
N LEU A 44 -3.06 0.46 -8.16
CA LEU A 44 -3.33 0.67 -6.73
C LEU A 44 -4.81 0.58 -6.40
N ALA A 45 -5.67 1.24 -7.18
CA ALA A 45 -7.12 1.19 -6.98
C ALA A 45 -7.66 -0.25 -7.15
N ALA A 46 -7.18 -0.98 -8.17
CA ALA A 46 -7.55 -2.37 -8.38
C ALA A 46 -7.10 -3.25 -7.20
N ALA A 47 -5.85 -3.10 -6.75
CA ALA A 47 -5.33 -3.83 -5.60
C ALA A 47 -6.13 -3.54 -4.33
N ALA A 48 -6.40 -2.26 -4.02
CA ALA A 48 -7.19 -1.88 -2.86
C ALA A 48 -8.61 -2.49 -2.89
N ASN A 49 -9.26 -2.45 -4.05
CA ASN A 49 -10.60 -3.01 -4.22
C ASN A 49 -10.59 -4.54 -4.12
N SER A 50 -9.63 -5.21 -4.75
CA SER A 50 -9.49 -6.67 -4.67
C SER A 50 -9.21 -7.15 -3.25
N LEU A 51 -8.31 -6.47 -2.53
CA LEU A 51 -8.00 -6.79 -1.13
C LEU A 51 -9.22 -6.55 -0.23
N THR A 52 -9.92 -5.43 -0.40
CA THR A 52 -11.15 -5.12 0.37
C THR A 52 -12.24 -6.17 0.11
N ALA A 53 -12.45 -6.52 -1.16
CA ALA A 53 -13.44 -7.53 -1.54
C ALA A 53 -13.08 -8.90 -0.94
N LEU A 54 -11.80 -9.28 -1.02
CA LEU A 54 -11.31 -10.53 -0.48
C LEU A 54 -11.43 -10.58 1.05
N GLN A 55 -11.10 -9.49 1.75
CA GLN A 55 -11.28 -9.39 3.20
C GLN A 55 -12.74 -9.60 3.61
N GLY A 56 -13.69 -9.14 2.80
CA GLY A 56 -15.12 -9.33 3.06
C GLY A 56 -15.64 -10.73 2.68
N SER A 57 -15.14 -11.33 1.61
CA SER A 57 -15.65 -12.61 1.10
C SER A 57 -14.96 -13.83 1.72
N ASP A 58 -13.64 -13.75 1.93
CA ASP A 58 -12.82 -14.83 2.48
C ASP A 58 -11.67 -14.24 3.33
N PRO A 59 -11.95 -13.91 4.61
CA PRO A 59 -10.95 -13.33 5.51
C PRO A 59 -9.75 -14.26 5.74
N GLY A 60 -9.95 -15.58 5.71
CA GLY A 60 -8.88 -16.56 5.91
C GLY A 60 -7.89 -16.57 4.76
N LEU A 61 -8.37 -16.56 3.53
CA LEU A 61 -7.53 -16.41 2.35
C LEU A 61 -6.84 -15.04 2.31
N CYS A 62 -7.54 -13.98 2.69
CA CYS A 62 -6.95 -12.63 2.80
C CYS A 62 -5.77 -12.62 3.78
N ALA A 63 -5.94 -13.19 4.97
CA ALA A 63 -4.89 -13.30 5.97
C ALA A 63 -3.69 -14.11 5.47
N SER A 64 -3.93 -15.29 4.85
CA SER A 64 -2.85 -16.11 4.29
C SER A 64 -2.05 -15.38 3.20
N LEU A 65 -2.72 -14.62 2.32
CA LEU A 65 -2.04 -13.80 1.30
C LEU A 65 -1.24 -12.64 1.91
N CYS A 66 -1.68 -12.10 3.05
CA CYS A 66 -0.99 -11.02 3.75
C CYS A 66 0.18 -11.53 4.60
N GLU A 67 0.13 -12.75 5.13
CA GLU A 67 1.22 -13.33 5.93
C GLU A 67 2.34 -13.89 5.05
N ASP A 68 1.97 -14.79 4.14
CA ASP A 68 2.88 -15.64 3.36
C ASP A 68 2.92 -15.26 1.86
N GLY A 69 1.90 -14.55 1.40
CA GLY A 69 1.83 -14.06 0.03
C GLY A 69 2.73 -12.85 -0.23
N TRP A 70 2.76 -12.41 -1.48
CA TRP A 70 3.55 -11.25 -1.91
C TRP A 70 3.04 -9.91 -1.33
N VAL A 71 1.78 -9.89 -0.89
CA VAL A 71 1.07 -8.66 -0.51
C VAL A 71 1.61 -8.06 0.80
N GLY A 72 1.96 -8.89 1.79
CA GLY A 72 2.53 -8.41 3.06
C GLY A 72 4.05 -8.57 3.17
N ARG A 73 4.75 -8.69 2.03
CA ARG A 73 6.22 -8.64 1.99
C ARG A 73 6.71 -7.21 2.22
N GLU A 74 7.93 -7.11 2.72
CA GLU A 74 8.56 -5.84 3.09
C GLU A 74 8.62 -4.87 1.91
N GLU A 75 8.93 -5.34 0.70
CA GLU A 75 9.04 -4.49 -0.49
C GLU A 75 7.69 -3.88 -0.88
N THR A 76 6.61 -4.67 -0.79
CA THR A 76 5.25 -4.20 -1.06
C THR A 76 4.82 -3.20 -0.01
N LEU A 77 5.09 -3.48 1.27
CA LEU A 77 4.79 -2.57 2.38
C LEU A 77 5.57 -1.25 2.24
N ALA A 78 6.86 -1.30 1.92
CA ALA A 78 7.69 -0.12 1.70
C ALA A 78 7.17 0.72 0.52
N ALA A 79 6.81 0.09 -0.60
CA ALA A 79 6.25 0.80 -1.75
C ALA A 79 4.93 1.51 -1.41
N LEU A 80 4.06 0.86 -0.64
CA LEU A 80 2.80 1.46 -0.16
C LEU A 80 3.07 2.60 0.83
N VAL A 81 4.04 2.46 1.74
CA VAL A 81 4.43 3.52 2.67
C VAL A 81 4.92 4.75 1.91
N GLU A 82 5.74 4.58 0.87
CA GLU A 82 6.21 5.69 0.05
C GLU A 82 5.05 6.39 -0.68
N ASP A 83 4.07 5.66 -1.23
CA ASP A 83 2.87 6.27 -1.81
C ASP A 83 2.07 7.07 -0.76
N VAL A 84 2.03 6.63 0.49
CA VAL A 84 1.37 7.34 1.60
C VAL A 84 2.16 8.60 1.97
N ARG A 85 3.50 8.55 1.99
CA ARG A 85 4.36 9.72 2.25
C ARG A 85 4.20 10.81 1.19
N ASP A 86 3.97 10.42 -0.06
CA ASP A 86 3.74 11.33 -1.18
C ASP A 86 2.32 11.94 -1.23
N ALA A 87 1.58 11.92 -0.11
CA ALA A 87 0.20 12.42 -0.02
C ALA A 87 0.01 13.86 -0.49
N GLU A 88 0.99 14.75 -0.27
CA GLU A 88 0.92 16.15 -0.72
C GLU A 88 0.91 16.27 -2.24
N ALA A 89 1.74 15.49 -2.92
CA ALA A 89 1.84 15.51 -4.38
C ALA A 89 0.72 14.66 -5.03
N ARG A 90 0.34 13.54 -4.41
CA ARG A 90 -0.50 12.50 -5.01
C ARG A 90 -1.54 11.96 -4.02
N PRO A 91 -2.51 12.79 -3.57
CA PRO A 91 -3.44 12.43 -2.50
C PRO A 91 -4.37 11.25 -2.84
N TYR A 92 -4.66 11.02 -4.13
CA TYR A 92 -5.44 9.86 -4.58
C TYR A 92 -4.67 8.55 -4.44
N ASP A 93 -3.39 8.56 -4.80
CA ASP A 93 -2.56 7.36 -4.79
C ASP A 93 -2.22 7.01 -3.34
N ALA A 94 -1.93 8.02 -2.51
CA ALA A 94 -1.81 7.88 -1.06
C ALA A 94 -3.06 7.28 -0.43
N ARG A 95 -4.27 7.65 -0.89
CA ARG A 95 -5.52 7.09 -0.37
C ARG A 95 -5.64 5.61 -0.69
N GLU A 96 -5.44 5.22 -1.94
CA GLU A 96 -5.53 3.80 -2.32
C GLU A 96 -4.43 2.97 -1.65
N ALA A 97 -3.23 3.51 -1.49
CA ALA A 97 -2.16 2.87 -0.72
C ALA A 97 -2.50 2.71 0.76
N THR A 98 -3.09 3.74 1.38
CA THR A 98 -3.58 3.69 2.77
C THR A 98 -4.67 2.62 2.93
N ARG A 99 -5.58 2.50 1.95
CA ARG A 99 -6.61 1.43 1.93
C ARG A 99 -5.98 0.04 1.87
N CYS A 100 -5.00 -0.17 1.00
CA CYS A 100 -4.25 -1.44 0.94
C CYS A 100 -3.63 -1.75 2.31
N LEU A 101 -2.94 -0.80 2.92
CA LEU A 101 -2.32 -0.97 4.24
C LEU A 101 -3.34 -1.29 5.33
N ASN A 102 -4.51 -0.62 5.35
CA ASN A 102 -5.57 -0.95 6.30
C ASN A 102 -6.03 -2.41 6.20
N VAL A 103 -6.16 -2.94 4.98
CA VAL A 103 -6.53 -4.35 4.79
C VAL A 103 -5.38 -5.27 5.21
N ILE A 104 -4.17 -5.03 4.72
CA ILE A 104 -3.00 -5.90 4.93
C ILE A 104 -2.65 -6.00 6.42
N LEU A 105 -2.56 -4.85 7.09
CA LEU A 105 -2.20 -4.79 8.50
C LEU A 105 -3.37 -5.19 9.40
N GLY A 106 -4.61 -5.02 8.93
CA GLY A 106 -5.81 -5.49 9.61
C GLY A 106 -6.01 -7.00 9.53
N ALA A 107 -5.51 -7.64 8.48
CA ALA A 107 -5.68 -9.07 8.24
C ALA A 107 -4.83 -9.95 9.17
N SER A 108 -3.63 -9.50 9.56
CA SER A 108 -2.75 -10.26 10.46
C SER A 108 -1.67 -9.43 11.16
N ASP A 109 -1.12 -9.99 12.24
CA ASP A 109 -0.06 -9.37 13.05
C ASP A 109 1.31 -9.37 12.34
N VAL A 110 1.57 -10.32 11.45
CA VAL A 110 2.88 -10.51 10.80
C VAL A 110 3.27 -9.31 9.91
N PRO A 111 2.51 -8.94 8.86
CA PRO A 111 2.81 -7.76 8.05
C PRO A 111 2.72 -6.48 8.87
N ARG A 112 1.91 -6.47 9.94
CA ARG A 112 1.85 -5.34 10.85
C ARG A 112 3.16 -5.09 11.59
N ARG A 113 3.79 -6.12 12.13
CA ARG A 113 5.11 -6.01 12.75
C ARG A 113 6.17 -5.58 11.75
N ARG A 114 6.20 -6.19 10.56
CA ARG A 114 7.11 -5.79 9.47
C ARG A 114 6.96 -4.29 9.14
N ALA A 115 5.72 -3.81 9.04
CA ALA A 115 5.47 -2.41 8.72
C ALA A 115 5.86 -1.44 9.86
N LEU A 116 5.78 -1.88 11.12
CA LEU A 116 6.30 -1.14 12.27
C LEU A 116 7.83 -1.12 12.28
N ASP A 117 8.49 -2.23 11.92
CA ASP A 117 9.95 -2.32 11.82
C ASP A 117 10.51 -1.37 10.74
N LEU A 118 9.73 -1.06 9.70
CA LEU A 118 10.08 -0.02 8.72
C LEU A 118 10.15 1.39 9.32
N GLY A 119 9.58 1.65 10.51
CA GLY A 119 9.72 2.89 11.29
C GLY A 119 9.10 4.16 10.67
N LEU A 120 8.68 4.13 9.41
CA LEU A 120 8.21 5.29 8.66
C LEU A 120 6.69 5.38 8.54
N LEU A 121 5.98 4.29 8.85
CA LEU A 121 4.55 4.17 8.61
C LEU A 121 3.72 5.15 9.46
N THR A 122 4.05 5.33 10.75
CA THR A 122 3.34 6.27 11.63
C THR A 122 3.49 7.72 11.19
N SER A 123 4.70 8.12 10.79
CA SER A 123 4.95 9.46 10.25
C SER A 123 4.22 9.69 8.92
N ALA A 124 4.24 8.68 8.03
CA ALA A 124 3.55 8.73 6.74
C ALA A 124 2.04 8.90 6.95
N ALA A 125 1.42 8.06 7.77
CA ALA A 125 -0.01 8.13 8.07
C ALA A 125 -0.41 9.46 8.74
N THR A 126 0.45 10.02 9.60
CA THR A 126 0.20 11.33 10.23
C THR A 126 0.21 12.47 9.20
N LEU A 127 1.17 12.46 8.27
CA LEU A 127 1.22 13.42 7.17
C LEU A 127 0.00 13.28 6.28
N SER A 128 -0.32 12.07 5.82
CA SER A 128 -1.49 11.83 4.97
C SER A 128 -2.80 12.22 5.64
N ARG A 129 -2.92 12.05 6.96
CA ARG A 129 -4.06 12.54 7.72
C ARG A 129 -4.18 14.06 7.64
N ALA A 130 -3.08 14.79 7.84
CA ALA A 130 -3.08 16.25 7.77
C ALA A 130 -3.48 16.73 6.37
N VAL A 131 -2.86 16.17 5.32
CA VAL A 131 -3.22 16.47 3.92
C VAL A 131 -4.66 16.10 3.62
N GLY A 132 -5.10 14.92 4.06
CA GLY A 132 -6.46 14.42 3.85
C GLY A 132 -7.52 15.34 4.44
N ARG A 133 -7.30 15.87 5.65
CA ARG A 133 -8.24 16.81 6.28
C ARG A 133 -8.39 18.12 5.49
N CYS A 134 -7.35 18.55 4.79
CA CYS A 134 -7.38 19.79 4.00
C CYS A 134 -7.88 19.59 2.57
N GLN A 135 -7.48 18.49 1.91
CA GLN A 135 -7.61 18.34 0.45
C GLN A 135 -8.42 17.11 0.02
N ASN A 136 -8.47 16.06 0.84
CA ASN A 136 -9.13 14.80 0.50
C ASN A 136 -9.68 14.10 1.76
N PRO A 137 -10.92 14.39 2.18
CA PRO A 137 -11.46 13.89 3.45
C PRO A 137 -11.40 12.37 3.58
N ARG A 138 -11.56 11.65 2.46
CA ARG A 138 -11.47 10.19 2.44
C ARG A 138 -10.06 9.67 2.72
N LEU A 139 -9.01 10.40 2.31
CA LEU A 139 -7.64 10.08 2.73
C LEU A 139 -7.50 10.27 4.25
N GLY A 140 -8.08 11.34 4.79
CA GLY A 140 -8.07 11.60 6.24
C GLY A 140 -8.70 10.46 7.04
N GLU A 141 -9.87 9.98 6.61
CA GLU A 141 -10.56 8.84 7.22
C GLU A 141 -9.74 7.55 7.18
N GLU A 142 -9.16 7.23 6.02
CA GLU A 142 -8.34 6.02 5.88
C GLU A 142 -7.05 6.12 6.71
N ALA A 143 -6.45 7.30 6.79
CA ALA A 143 -5.27 7.54 7.61
C ALA A 143 -5.57 7.47 9.11
N ASP A 144 -6.74 7.96 9.55
CA ASP A 144 -7.20 7.83 10.94
C ASP A 144 -7.42 6.34 11.32
N ARG A 145 -7.98 5.53 10.41
CA ARG A 145 -8.09 4.07 10.62
C ARG A 145 -6.72 3.40 10.71
N LEU A 146 -5.79 3.78 9.84
CA LEU A 146 -4.44 3.23 9.81
C LEU A 146 -3.70 3.53 11.12
N LEU A 147 -3.76 4.77 11.61
CA LEU A 147 -3.17 5.15 12.90
C LEU A 147 -3.77 4.34 14.05
N SER A 148 -5.09 4.16 14.06
CA SER A 148 -5.78 3.36 15.08
C SER A 148 -5.29 1.91 15.12
N LEU A 149 -5.03 1.28 13.95
CA LEU A 149 -4.47 -0.07 13.86
C LEU A 149 -3.05 -0.16 14.44
N LEU A 150 -2.25 0.87 14.25
CA LEU A 150 -0.86 0.93 14.76
C LEU A 150 -0.84 1.14 16.27
N GLU A 151 -1.72 1.99 16.80
CA GLU A 151 -1.86 2.23 18.24
C GLU A 151 -2.30 0.97 19.00
N GLN A 152 -3.24 0.20 18.45
CA GLN A 152 -3.66 -1.08 19.03
C GLN A 152 -2.51 -2.10 19.18
N SER A 153 -1.45 -1.93 18.38
CA SER A 153 -0.30 -2.84 18.38
C SER A 153 0.75 -2.47 19.42
N ASN A 154 0.72 -1.22 19.88
CA ASN A 154 1.59 -0.71 20.94
C ASN A 154 0.94 -0.82 22.33
N ALA A 155 -0.32 -1.23 22.43
CA ALA A 155 -0.97 -1.48 23.70
C ALA A 155 -0.32 -2.70 24.40
N PRO A 156 0.17 -2.56 25.64
CA PRO A 156 0.72 -3.69 26.37
C PRO A 156 -0.37 -4.75 26.54
N LYS A 157 -0.13 -5.96 26.02
CA LYS A 157 -0.99 -7.12 26.28
C LYS A 157 -0.90 -7.42 27.77
N THR A 158 -1.82 -6.87 28.57
CA THR A 158 -2.08 -7.33 29.93
C THR A 158 -2.54 -8.78 29.83
N ARG A 159 -1.61 -9.71 30.00
CA ARG A 159 -1.91 -11.14 30.20
C ARG A 159 -2.80 -11.23 31.44
N ALA A 160 -4.05 -11.63 31.23
CA ALA A 160 -4.90 -12.21 32.28
C ALA A 160 -4.49 -13.67 32.52
#